data_AF-A0A3P1BMS6-F1
#
_entry.id   AF-A0A3P1BMS6-F1
#
_cell.length_a   1.000
_cell.length_b   1.000
_cell.length_c   1.000
_cell.angle_alpha   90.00
_cell.angle_beta   90.00
_cell.angle_gamma   90.00
#
_symmetry.space_group_name_H-M   'P 1'
#
loop_
_entity.id
_entity.type
_entity.pdbx_description
1 polymer ?
#
loop_
_entity_poly.entity_id
_entity_poly.type
_entity_poly.pdbx_seq_one_letter_code
_entity_poly.pdbx_strand_id
1 'polypeptide(L)'
;MANVKTVIEEWAVKDLEDGSSLKIAVLGCTELGNESRPGIQVMYMGNIINYEPLFVERLAYQAHKAGVSEYLLTDYSWTYYEDQYIKNSLIIGSPLKARVEVKTRSSKPVIKEYELPFEV
;
A
#
# COMPACT_ATOMS: atom_id res chain seq x y z
N MET A 1 -19.57 13.90 -10.01
CA MET A 1 -20.07 13.18 -8.83
C MET A 1 -19.09 13.45 -7.69
N ALA A 2 -19.45 13.25 -6.42
CA ALA A 2 -18.49 13.42 -5.34
C ALA A 2 -17.71 12.11 -5.15
N ASN A 3 -16.42 12.19 -4.83
CA ASN A 3 -15.60 11.02 -4.52
C ASN A 3 -16.23 10.19 -3.38
N VAL A 4 -16.49 8.91 -3.63
CA VAL A 4 -16.96 7.96 -2.63
C VAL A 4 -15.77 7.16 -2.15
N LYS A 5 -15.50 7.24 -0.84
CA LYS A 5 -14.51 6.40 -0.15
C LYS A 5 -15.20 5.24 0.54
N THR A 6 -14.77 4.02 0.25
CA THR A 6 -15.27 2.80 0.89
C THR A 6 -14.12 2.09 1.59
N VAL A 7 -14.32 1.68 2.83
CA VAL A 7 -13.34 0.86 3.55
C VAL A 7 -13.31 -0.52 2.90
N ILE A 8 -12.18 -0.88 2.28
CA ILE A 8 -11.93 -2.23 1.77
C ILE A 8 -11.60 -3.11 2.97
N GLU A 9 -10.67 -2.65 3.81
CA GLU A 9 -10.24 -3.39 4.99
C GLU A 9 -9.56 -2.47 6.01
N GLU A 10 -9.74 -2.79 7.29
CA GLU A 10 -8.97 -2.21 8.39
C GLU A 10 -8.40 -3.34 9.25
N TRP A 11 -7.13 -3.23 9.61
CA TRP A 11 -6.47 -4.23 10.42
C TRP A 11 -5.30 -3.63 11.21
N ALA A 12 -4.88 -4.34 12.24
CA ALA A 12 -3.80 -3.91 13.11
C ALA A 12 -2.89 -5.08 13.47
N VAL A 13 -1.58 -4.83 13.51
CA VAL A 13 -0.59 -5.76 14.05
C VAL A 13 -0.16 -5.25 15.41
N LYS A 14 -0.43 -6.04 16.45
CA LYS A 14 -0.07 -5.69 17.82
C LYS A 14 1.40 -6.00 18.06
N ASP A 15 2.08 -5.13 18.78
CA ASP A 15 3.36 -5.42 19.40
C ASP A 15 3.12 -5.84 20.87
N LEU A 16 3.57 -7.03 21.23
CA LEU A 16 3.48 -7.57 22.58
C LEU A 16 4.56 -7.01 23.51
N GLU A 17 5.65 -6.46 22.97
CA GLU A 17 6.76 -5.92 23.77
C GLU A 17 6.35 -4.64 24.52
N ASP A 18 5.63 -3.73 23.86
CA ASP A 18 5.21 -2.43 24.43
C ASP A 18 3.69 -2.21 24.41
N GLY A 19 2.92 -3.18 23.91
CA GLY A 19 1.46 -3.11 23.81
C GLY A 19 0.95 -2.19 22.70
N SER A 20 1.84 -1.60 21.90
CA SER A 20 1.48 -0.74 20.76
C SER A 20 0.87 -1.54 19.62
N SER A 21 0.36 -0.85 18.59
CA SER A 21 -0.14 -1.51 17.39
C SER A 21 0.08 -0.66 16.15
N LEU A 22 0.49 -1.31 15.06
CA LEU A 22 0.57 -0.71 13.74
C LEU A 22 -0.77 -0.94 13.03
N LYS A 23 -1.52 0.13 12.81
CA LYS A 23 -2.85 0.09 12.18
C LYS A 23 -2.76 0.49 10.72
N ILE A 24 -3.42 -0.29 9.87
CA ILE A 24 -3.56 -0.05 8.44
C ILE A 24 -5.03 0.07 8.11
N ALA A 25 -5.38 1.11 7.35
CA ALA A 25 -6.68 1.25 6.73
C ALA A 25 -6.51 1.32 5.21
N VAL A 26 -7.27 0.51 4.49
CA VAL A 26 -7.25 0.45 3.02
C VAL A 26 -8.62 0.87 2.51
N LEU A 27 -8.63 1.92 1.70
CA LEU A 27 -9.82 2.56 1.19
C LEU A 27 -9.85 2.44 -0.34
N GLY A 28 -10.99 2.03 -0.88
CA GLY A 28 -11.31 2.19 -2.29
C GLY A 28 -11.88 3.58 -2.52
N CYS A 29 -11.37 4.29 -3.52
CA CYS A 29 -11.83 5.61 -3.91
C CYS A 29 -12.36 5.55 -5.34
N THR A 30 -13.54 6.13 -5.59
CA THR A 30 -14.08 6.24 -6.96
C THR A 30 -13.35 7.31 -7.79
N GLU A 31 -12.79 8.32 -7.13
CA GLU A 31 -12.01 9.39 -7.77
C GLU A 31 -10.73 9.63 -6.94
N LEU A 32 -9.55 9.33 -7.49
CA LEU A 32 -8.26 9.46 -6.82
C LEU A 32 -7.18 10.00 -7.78
N GLY A 33 -6.32 10.88 -7.26
CA GLY A 33 -5.21 11.46 -8.01
C GLY A 33 -5.63 12.48 -9.08
N ASN A 34 -4.67 12.84 -9.94
CA ASN A 34 -4.86 13.92 -10.93
C ASN A 34 -5.87 13.60 -12.02
N GLU A 35 -6.05 12.32 -12.34
CA GLU A 35 -7.01 11.89 -13.37
C GLU A 35 -8.43 11.70 -12.83
N SER A 36 -8.64 11.85 -11.51
CA SER A 36 -9.92 11.58 -10.84
C SER A 36 -10.51 10.21 -11.21
N ARG A 37 -9.66 9.19 -11.31
CA ARG A 37 -10.06 7.81 -11.66
C ARG A 37 -10.12 6.92 -10.42
N PRO A 38 -10.81 5.77 -10.49
CA PRO A 38 -10.83 4.82 -9.38
C PRO A 38 -9.42 4.41 -8.95
N GLY A 39 -9.21 4.23 -7.65
CA GLY A 39 -7.93 3.83 -7.10
C GLY A 39 -8.01 3.37 -5.65
N ILE A 40 -6.88 2.97 -5.08
CA ILE A 40 -6.77 2.52 -3.69
C ILE A 40 -5.93 3.49 -2.89
N GLN A 41 -6.36 3.79 -1.67
CA GLN A 41 -5.64 4.61 -0.71
C GLN A 41 -5.30 3.77 0.53
N VAL A 42 -4.01 3.67 0.87
CA VAL A 42 -3.55 3.00 2.09
C VAL A 42 -3.13 4.07 3.08
N MET A 43 -3.65 3.97 4.31
CA MET A 43 -3.39 4.91 5.40
C MET A 43 -2.77 4.18 6.59
N TYR A 44 -1.70 4.74 7.14
CA TYR A 44 -1.01 4.18 8.30
C TYR A 44 -0.18 5.24 9.01
N MET A 45 -0.18 5.27 10.35
CA MET A 45 0.66 6.20 11.15
C MET A 45 0.62 7.68 10.69
N GLY A 46 -0.51 8.16 10.17
CA GLY A 46 -0.65 9.52 9.61
C GLY A 46 -0.11 9.70 8.18
N ASN A 47 0.53 8.68 7.61
CA ASN A 47 0.93 8.63 6.21
C ASN A 47 -0.20 8.12 5.33
N ILE A 48 -0.17 8.54 4.06
CA ILE A 48 -1.12 8.13 3.03
C ILE A 48 -0.34 7.83 1.77
N ILE A 49 -0.59 6.67 1.17
CA ILE A 49 -0.15 6.35 -0.18
C ILE A 49 -1.38 6.09 -1.04
N ASN A 50 -1.38 6.74 -2.21
CA ASN A 50 -2.43 6.58 -3.20
C ASN A 50 -1.87 5.72 -4.33
N TYR A 51 -2.63 4.71 -4.72
CA TYR A 51 -2.41 3.90 -5.90
C TYR A 51 -3.43 4.33 -6.95
N GLU A 52 -3.17 5.49 -7.56
CA GLU A 52 -3.88 6.04 -8.72
C GLU A 52 -3.18 5.68 -10.04
N PRO A 53 -3.90 5.69 -11.18
CA PRO A 53 -3.35 5.25 -12.47
C PRO A 53 -2.03 5.91 -12.86
N LEU A 54 -1.97 7.25 -12.88
CA LEU A 54 -0.77 7.99 -13.32
C LEU A 54 0.46 7.69 -12.45
N PHE A 55 0.27 7.53 -11.14
CA PHE A 55 1.37 7.21 -10.23
C PHE A 55 1.80 5.76 -10.38
N VAL A 56 0.85 4.83 -10.47
CA VAL A 56 1.12 3.40 -10.67
C VAL A 56 1.78 3.13 -12.01
N GLU A 57 1.41 3.83 -13.08
CA GLU A 57 2.07 3.72 -14.39
C GLU A 57 3.58 4.05 -14.28
N ARG A 58 3.92 5.13 -13.56
CA ARG A 58 5.32 5.51 -13.32
C ARG A 58 6.07 4.47 -12.49
N LEU A 59 5.42 3.94 -11.46
CA LEU A 59 6.01 2.88 -10.63
C LEU A 59 6.20 1.59 -11.42
N ALA A 60 5.23 1.19 -12.25
CA ALA A 60 5.32 0.02 -13.11
C ALA A 60 6.47 0.16 -14.12
N TYR A 61 6.63 1.34 -14.73
CA TYR A 61 7.77 1.64 -15.59
C TYR A 61 9.11 1.50 -14.84
N GLN A 62 9.21 2.05 -13.63
CA GLN A 62 10.42 1.90 -12.81
C GLN A 62 10.71 0.45 -12.44
N ALA A 63 9.68 -0.32 -12.08
CA ALA A 63 9.77 -1.75 -11.77
C ALA A 63 10.26 -2.56 -12.96
N HIS A 64 9.67 -2.33 -14.14
CA HIS A 64 10.10 -2.95 -15.40
C HIS A 64 11.54 -2.60 -15.74
N LYS A 65 11.94 -1.33 -15.59
CA LYS A 65 13.33 -0.90 -15.80
C LYS A 65 14.31 -1.57 -14.84
N ALA A 66 13.88 -1.81 -13.59
CA ALA A 66 14.67 -2.52 -12.59
C ALA A 66 14.61 -4.06 -12.73
N GLY A 67 13.73 -4.59 -13.58
CA GLY A 67 13.54 -6.03 -13.78
C GLY A 67 12.94 -6.75 -12.58
N VAL A 68 12.13 -6.08 -11.76
CA VAL A 68 11.54 -6.64 -10.54
C VAL A 68 10.03 -6.82 -10.67
N SER A 69 9.49 -7.90 -10.09
CA SER A 69 8.05 -8.17 -10.01
C SER A 69 7.38 -7.52 -8.80
N GLU A 70 8.17 -7.17 -7.78
CA GLU A 70 7.75 -6.39 -6.62
C GLU A 70 8.60 -5.12 -6.57
N TYR A 71 7.95 -3.97 -6.57
CA TYR A 71 8.60 -2.68 -6.48
C TYR A 71 8.27 -2.03 -5.14
N LEU A 72 9.26 -1.94 -4.25
CA LEU A 72 9.10 -1.31 -2.94
C LEU A 72 9.05 0.22 -3.09
N LEU A 73 8.00 0.85 -2.56
CA LEU A 73 7.86 2.30 -2.51
C LEU A 73 8.56 2.80 -1.24
N THR A 74 9.88 3.00 -1.31
CA THR A 74 10.72 3.36 -0.15
C THR A 74 10.24 4.62 0.56
N ASP A 75 9.92 5.67 -0.22
CA ASP A 75 9.49 6.97 0.32
C ASP A 75 8.09 6.92 0.95
N TYR A 76 7.32 5.88 0.64
CA TYR A 76 6.00 5.62 1.18
C TYR A 76 5.99 4.39 2.08
N SER A 77 7.14 4.00 2.62
CA SER A 77 7.27 2.88 3.54
C SER A 77 7.96 3.35 4.82
N TRP A 78 7.49 2.88 5.96
CA TRP A 78 8.17 3.11 7.23
C TRP A 78 9.07 1.91 7.53
N THR A 79 10.35 2.04 7.18
CA THR A 79 11.34 0.94 7.19
C THR A 79 12.62 1.29 7.97
N TYR A 80 12.53 2.25 8.89
CA TYR A 80 13.68 2.70 9.68
C TYR A 80 14.25 1.62 10.61
N TYR A 81 13.40 0.71 11.09
CA TYR A 81 13.81 -0.42 11.94
C TYR A 81 13.65 -1.75 11.17
N GLU A 82 14.57 -2.68 11.39
CA GLU A 82 14.57 -3.98 10.70
C GLU A 82 13.50 -4.95 11.24
N ASP A 83 13.16 -4.82 12.52
CA ASP A 83 12.22 -5.67 13.24
C ASP A 83 10.81 -5.06 13.35
N GLN A 84 10.65 -3.79 12.99
CA GLN A 84 9.39 -3.06 13.06
C GLN A 84 9.21 -2.18 11.81
N TYR A 85 8.27 -2.53 10.93
CA TYR A 85 8.11 -1.82 9.66
C TYR A 85 6.71 -1.92 9.05
N ILE A 86 6.44 -0.99 8.13
CA ILE A 86 5.32 -0.98 7.19
C ILE A 86 5.91 -0.76 5.81
N LYS A 87 5.83 -1.77 4.95
CA LYS A 87 6.27 -1.71 3.55
C LYS A 87 5.06 -1.61 2.64
N ASN A 88 5.12 -0.66 1.73
CA ASN A 88 4.16 -0.53 0.64
C ASN A 88 4.90 -0.85 -0.66
N SER A 89 4.39 -1.82 -1.42
CA SER A 89 4.98 -2.26 -2.68
C SER A 89 3.92 -2.30 -3.78
N LEU A 90 4.34 -2.08 -5.02
CA LEU A 90 3.55 -2.41 -6.20
C LEU A 90 3.97 -3.80 -6.71
N ILE A 91 3.01 -4.71 -6.84
CA ILE A 91 3.21 -6.01 -7.47
C ILE A 91 2.84 -5.90 -8.95
N ILE A 92 3.83 -6.18 -9.80
CA ILE A 92 3.71 -6.19 -11.25
C ILE A 92 3.12 -7.53 -11.69
N GLY A 93 1.97 -7.47 -12.36
CA GLY A 93 1.20 -8.62 -12.80
C GLY A 93 -0.07 -8.17 -13.51
N SER A 94 -0.91 -9.14 -13.87
CA SER A 94 -2.22 -8.89 -14.47
C SER A 94 -3.27 -9.66 -13.66
N PRO A 95 -3.97 -9.03 -12.69
CA PRO A 95 -3.98 -7.59 -12.40
C PRO A 95 -2.78 -7.11 -11.55
N LEU A 96 -2.52 -5.80 -11.60
CA LEU A 96 -1.61 -5.13 -10.68
C LEU A 96 -2.16 -5.14 -9.25
N LYS A 97 -1.28 -5.19 -8.26
CA LYS A 97 -1.69 -5.19 -6.84
C LYS A 97 -0.89 -4.21 -6.00
N ALA A 98 -1.58 -3.51 -5.10
CA ALA A 98 -0.96 -2.84 -3.97
C ALA A 98 -0.68 -3.87 -2.87
N ARG A 99 0.57 -3.97 -2.43
CA ARG A 99 0.99 -4.88 -1.35
C ARG A 99 1.37 -4.07 -0.12
N VAL A 100 0.81 -4.45 1.02
CA VAL A 100 1.12 -3.89 2.34
C VAL A 100 1.67 -5.01 3.21
N GLU A 101 2.92 -4.87 3.62
CA GLU A 101 3.58 -5.80 4.55
C GLU A 101 3.90 -5.10 5.86
N VAL A 102 3.38 -5.62 6.95
CA VAL A 102 3.53 -5.03 8.29
C VAL A 102 4.16 -6.04 9.23
N LYS A 103 5.14 -5.58 9.99
CA LYS A 103 5.81 -6.37 11.03
C LYS A 103 5.99 -5.52 12.28
N THR A 104 5.70 -6.12 13.43
CA THR A 104 6.11 -5.63 14.75
C THR A 104 7.19 -6.54 15.32
N ARG A 105 7.89 -6.12 16.38
CA ARG A 105 9.05 -6.85 16.90
C ARG A 105 8.70 -8.27 17.34
N SER A 106 7.49 -8.43 17.85
CA SER A 106 6.93 -9.68 18.37
C SER A 106 6.05 -10.46 17.37
N SER A 107 5.87 -9.97 16.14
CA SER A 107 5.02 -10.63 15.13
C SER A 107 5.80 -11.16 13.94
N LYS A 108 5.21 -12.16 13.27
CA LYS A 108 5.61 -12.53 11.91
C LYS A 108 5.08 -11.47 10.93
N PRO A 109 5.77 -11.21 9.81
CA PRO A 109 5.27 -10.30 8.78
C PRO A 109 3.86 -10.69 8.33
N VAL A 110 2.94 -9.74 8.40
CA VAL A 110 1.58 -9.85 7.87
C VAL A 110 1.55 -9.14 6.52
N ILE A 111 1.29 -9.91 5.48
CA ILE A 111 1.26 -9.42 4.09
C ILE A 111 -0.18 -9.44 3.60
N LYS A 112 -0.64 -8.32 3.03
CA LYS A 112 -1.91 -8.23 2.32
C LYS A 112 -1.73 -7.58 0.97
N GLU A 113 -2.45 -8.09 -0.02
CA GLU A 113 -2.40 -7.63 -1.40
C GLU A 113 -3.81 -7.25 -1.84
N TYR A 114 -3.93 -6.13 -2.54
CA TYR A 114 -5.19 -5.55 -3.00
C TYR A 114 -5.11 -5.28 -4.50
N GLU A 115 -6.02 -5.87 -5.26
CA GLU A 115 -6.09 -5.67 -6.71
C GLU A 115 -6.46 -4.23 -7.05
N LEU A 116 -5.71 -3.62 -7.96
CA LEU A 116 -6.00 -2.26 -8.41
C LEU A 116 -7.22 -2.24 -9.33
N PRO A 117 -8.12 -1.24 -9.21
CA PRO A 117 -9.36 -1.17 -9.99
C PRO A 117 -9.14 -0.65 -11.43
N PHE A 118 -7.94 -0.83 -11.98
CA PHE A 118 -7.53 -0.35 -13.30
C PHE A 118 -6.32 -1.15 -13.82
N GLU A 119 -6.06 -0.99 -15.11
CA GLU A 119 -4.88 -1.48 -15.81
C GLU A 119 -4.03 -0.28 -16.26
N VAL A 120 -2.71 -0.45 -16.41
CA VAL A 120 -1.76 0.55 -16.93
C VAL A 120 -0.87 -0.06 -18.01
#